data_AF-A0A450WI93-F1
#
_entry.id   AF-A0A450WI93-F1
#
_cell.length_a   1.000
_cell.length_b   1.000
_cell.length_c   1.000
_cell.angle_alpha   90.00
_cell.angle_beta   90.00
_cell.angle_gamma   90.00
#
_symmetry.space_group_name_H-M   'P 1'
#
loop_
_entity.id
_entity.type
_entity.pdbx_description
1 polymer ?
#
loop_
_entity_poly.entity_id
_entity_poly.type
_entity_poly.pdbx_seq_one_letter_code
_entity_poly.pdbx_strand_id
1 'polypeptide(L)'
;MRRISCHKTIDQVEIGTKTVTRRNGWKHARPGDLLLIVDKIRTRERVRGLAIVRVVKVTREPLLAITDEEVAREGFAGKSTEWFITMFTRDFVCTRDDMVTRVEWRYLWRSGKRKYEAKRVARRIGQFFEASTLQSMA
;
A
#
# COMPACT_ATOMS: atom_id res chain seq x y z
N MET A 1 -7.96 11.46 1.72
CA MET A 1 -7.32 10.12 1.66
C MET A 1 -6.07 10.18 0.79
N ARG A 2 -4.90 9.76 1.30
CA ARG A 2 -3.64 9.74 0.53
C ARG A 2 -3.64 8.57 -0.48
N ARG A 3 -2.86 8.70 -1.55
CA ARG A 3 -2.73 7.67 -2.60
C ARG A 3 -1.38 6.99 -2.53
N ILE A 4 -1.35 5.68 -2.71
CA ILE A 4 -0.11 4.90 -2.79
C ILE A 4 -0.12 4.02 -4.04
N SER A 5 0.98 4.04 -4.79
CA SER A 5 1.11 3.33 -6.08
C SER A 5 1.62 1.90 -5.87
N CYS A 6 1.01 0.94 -6.57
CA CYS A 6 1.38 -0.48 -6.60
C CYS A 6 1.43 -1.01 -8.04
N HIS A 7 2.04 -0.25 -8.97
CA HIS A 7 2.06 -0.54 -10.41
C HIS A 7 2.63 -1.93 -10.76
N LYS A 8 3.65 -2.41 -10.04
CA LYS A 8 4.29 -3.71 -10.30
C LYS A 8 3.53 -4.91 -9.73
N THR A 9 2.53 -4.65 -8.90
CA THR A 9 1.81 -5.68 -8.13
C THR A 9 0.30 -5.46 -8.17
N ILE A 10 -0.21 -4.99 -9.32
CA ILE A 10 -1.63 -4.70 -9.53
C ILE A 10 -2.46 -5.96 -9.28
N ASP A 11 -2.09 -7.09 -9.89
CA ASP A 11 -2.84 -8.33 -9.76
C ASP A 11 -2.88 -8.80 -8.31
N GLN A 12 -1.75 -8.71 -7.59
CA GLN A 12 -1.67 -9.07 -6.17
C GLN A 12 -2.50 -8.15 -5.28
N VAL A 13 -2.65 -6.87 -5.65
CA VAL A 13 -3.58 -5.97 -4.97
C VAL A 13 -5.03 -6.33 -5.24
N GLU A 14 -5.36 -6.68 -6.48
CA GLU A 14 -6.73 -7.05 -6.88
C GLU A 14 -7.20 -8.34 -6.21
N ILE A 15 -6.33 -9.37 -6.15
CA ILE A 15 -6.62 -10.63 -5.46
C ILE A 15 -6.36 -10.57 -3.95
N GLY A 16 -5.71 -9.50 -3.47
CA GLY A 16 -5.48 -9.19 -2.05
C GLY A 16 -4.36 -9.97 -1.36
N THR A 17 -3.41 -10.52 -2.12
CA THR A 17 -2.22 -11.18 -1.55
C THR A 17 -1.17 -10.19 -1.08
N LYS A 18 -1.12 -8.98 -1.66
CA LYS A 18 -0.21 -7.92 -1.19
C LYS A 18 -0.76 -7.27 0.08
N THR A 19 -0.07 -7.46 1.21
CA THR A 19 -0.47 -6.92 2.52
C THR A 19 0.55 -5.95 3.13
N VAL A 20 1.73 -5.86 2.50
CA VAL A 20 2.84 -5.02 2.95
C VAL A 20 3.38 -4.21 1.77
N THR A 21 3.89 -3.01 2.05
CA THR A 21 4.81 -2.31 1.14
C THR A 21 5.94 -1.60 1.88
N ARG A 22 7.14 -1.66 1.32
CA ARG A 22 8.30 -0.85 1.70
C ARG A 22 8.38 0.37 0.80
N ARG A 23 8.73 1.51 1.39
CA ARG A 23 8.87 2.79 0.70
C ARG A 23 10.17 3.47 1.12
N ASN A 24 10.94 3.92 0.14
CA ASN A 24 11.99 4.90 0.37
C ASN A 24 11.33 6.27 0.62
N GLY A 25 10.98 6.56 1.88
CA GLY A 25 10.20 7.73 2.29
C GLY A 25 8.97 7.36 3.12
N TRP A 26 7.84 8.08 2.95
CA TRP A 26 6.57 7.80 3.67
C TRP A 26 6.65 7.85 5.21
N LYS A 27 7.59 8.61 5.77
CA LYS A 27 7.82 8.76 7.22
C LYS A 27 6.63 9.30 8.03
N HIS A 28 5.59 9.78 7.36
CA HIS A 28 4.37 10.31 7.97
C HIS A 28 3.23 9.28 8.10
N ALA A 29 3.40 8.07 7.57
CA ALA A 29 2.39 7.02 7.64
C ALA A 29 2.19 6.55 9.09
N ARG A 30 0.94 6.30 9.47
CA ARG A 30 0.58 5.86 10.83
C ARG A 30 -0.44 4.73 10.79
N PRO A 31 -0.42 3.81 11.77
CA PRO A 31 -1.54 2.90 12.00
C PRO A 31 -2.88 3.66 12.06
N GLY A 32 -3.90 3.12 11.43
CA GLY A 32 -5.21 3.75 11.29
C GLY A 32 -5.41 4.57 10.02
N ASP A 33 -4.34 4.99 9.33
CA ASP A 33 -4.45 5.75 8.08
C ASP A 33 -5.26 4.97 7.04
N LEU A 34 -6.15 5.68 6.34
CA LEU A 34 -6.83 5.17 5.15
C LEU A 34 -6.06 5.55 3.90
N LEU A 35 -5.74 4.55 3.08
CA LEU A 35 -5.01 4.73 1.83
C LEU A 35 -5.84 4.24 0.64
N LEU A 36 -5.81 5.03 -0.44
CA LEU A 36 -6.27 4.61 -1.75
C LEU A 36 -5.09 3.97 -2.50
N ILE A 37 -5.14 2.66 -2.71
CA ILE A 37 -4.19 1.96 -3.57
C ILE A 37 -4.53 2.30 -5.02
N VAL A 38 -3.53 2.70 -5.78
CA VAL A 38 -3.65 3.05 -7.18
C VAL A 38 -2.62 2.29 -8.01
N ASP A 39 -2.89 2.17 -9.30
CA ASP A 39 -1.93 1.67 -10.29
C ASP A 39 -0.69 2.59 -10.30
N LYS A 40 -0.76 3.73 -11.01
CA LYS A 40 0.35 4.69 -11.15
C LYS A 40 -0.14 6.09 -10.81
N ILE A 41 0.63 6.83 -10.02
CA ILE A 41 0.34 8.24 -9.75
C ILE A 41 0.77 9.04 -10.99
N ARG A 42 -0.19 9.73 -11.61
CA ARG A 42 0.04 10.60 -12.75
C ARG A 42 -0.52 11.98 -12.44
N THR A 43 0.22 13.02 -12.79
CA THR A 43 -0.26 14.41 -12.74
C THR A 43 -1.33 14.62 -13.79
N ARG A 44 -2.45 15.26 -13.41
CA ARG A 44 -3.56 15.68 -14.29
C ARG A 44 -4.42 14.57 -14.91
N GLU A 45 -4.03 13.30 -14.88
CA GLU A 45 -4.83 12.18 -15.38
C GLU A 45 -5.70 11.51 -14.31
N ARG A 46 -6.81 10.88 -14.76
CA ARG A 46 -7.61 10.00 -13.90
C ARG A 46 -6.81 8.75 -13.54
N VAL A 47 -6.38 8.67 -12.29
CA VAL A 47 -5.70 7.50 -11.75
C VAL A 47 -6.69 6.36 -11.46
N ARG A 48 -6.40 5.15 -11.95
CA ARG A 48 -7.13 3.91 -11.63
C ARG A 48 -6.91 3.55 -10.16
N GLY A 49 -7.99 3.56 -9.39
CA GLY A 49 -7.99 3.07 -8.01
C GLY A 49 -8.28 1.58 -7.96
N LEU A 50 -7.49 0.86 -7.18
CA LEU A 50 -7.50 -0.61 -7.09
C LEU A 50 -8.15 -1.09 -5.79
N ALA A 51 -7.84 -0.42 -4.68
CA ALA A 51 -8.31 -0.84 -3.37
C ALA A 51 -8.31 0.32 -2.37
N ILE A 52 -9.08 0.15 -1.30
CA ILE A 52 -9.01 0.99 -0.10
C ILE A 52 -8.54 0.10 1.03
N VAL A 53 -7.51 0.55 1.73
CA VAL A 53 -6.89 -0.19 2.83
C VAL A 53 -6.80 0.66 4.08
N ARG A 54 -6.77 -0.01 5.23
CA ARG A 54 -6.43 0.60 6.52
C ARG A 54 -5.04 0.13 6.92
N VAL A 55 -4.15 1.07 7.21
CA VAL A 55 -2.82 0.76 7.75
C VAL A 55 -2.98 0.15 9.14
N VAL A 56 -2.33 -0.98 9.38
CA VAL A 56 -2.37 -1.70 10.66
C VAL A 56 -1.04 -1.61 11.42
N LYS A 57 0.08 -1.52 10.72
CA LYS A 57 1.42 -1.39 11.33
C LYS A 57 2.34 -0.58 10.43
N VAL A 58 3.17 0.27 11.03
CA VAL A 58 4.23 1.01 10.35
C VAL A 58 5.52 0.83 11.13
N THR A 59 6.58 0.41 10.45
CA THR A 59 7.93 0.29 11.03
C THR A 59 8.95 0.99 10.14
N ARG A 60 10.05 1.45 10.76
CA ARG A 60 11.25 1.93 10.07
C ARG A 60 12.32 0.87 10.30
N GLU A 61 12.83 0.31 9.21
CA GLU A 61 13.79 -0.80 9.26
C GLU A 61 14.76 -0.69 8.07
N PRO A 62 15.99 -1.24 8.18
CA PRO A 62 16.88 -1.36 7.03
C PRO A 62 16.21 -2.20 5.92
N LEU A 63 16.43 -1.86 4.65
CA LEU A 63 15.89 -2.65 3.54
C LEU A 63 16.34 -4.13 3.61
N LEU A 64 17.57 -4.37 4.08
CA LEU A 64 18.15 -5.70 4.28
C LEU A 64 17.40 -6.58 5.29
N ALA A 65 16.54 -6.00 6.15
CA ALA A 65 15.79 -6.76 7.15
C ALA A 65 14.59 -7.55 6.58
N ILE A 66 14.36 -7.48 5.26
CA ILE A 66 13.27 -8.21 4.59
C ILE A 66 13.51 -9.73 4.60
N THR A 67 12.43 -10.51 4.78
CA THR A 67 12.43 -11.98 4.68
C THR A 67 11.68 -12.46 3.42
N ASP A 68 11.81 -13.74 3.05
CA ASP A 68 11.11 -14.31 1.90
C ASP A 68 9.57 -14.26 2.06
N GLU A 69 9.07 -14.44 3.28
CA GLU A 69 7.64 -14.27 3.60
C GLU A 69 7.20 -12.82 3.35
N GLU A 70 8.03 -11.86 3.71
CA GLU A 70 7.76 -10.45 3.47
C GLU A 70 7.82 -10.09 1.98
N VAL A 71 8.69 -10.72 1.19
CA VAL A 71 8.69 -10.62 -0.27
C VAL A 71 7.37 -11.16 -0.86
N ALA A 72 6.85 -12.27 -0.33
CA ALA A 72 5.55 -12.77 -0.73
C ALA A 72 4.41 -11.79 -0.38
N ARG A 73 4.44 -11.19 0.82
CA ARG A 73 3.48 -10.17 1.26
C ARG A 73 3.60 -8.84 0.54
N GLU A 74 4.75 -8.55 -0.06
CA GLU A 74 4.95 -7.45 -1.01
C GLU A 74 4.28 -7.73 -2.37
N GLY A 75 3.78 -8.94 -2.60
CA GLY A 75 3.15 -9.36 -3.85
C GLY A 75 4.11 -10.05 -4.82
N PHE A 76 5.26 -10.54 -4.34
CA PHE A 76 6.26 -11.22 -5.16
C PHE A 76 6.50 -12.67 -4.68
N ALA A 77 5.44 -13.41 -4.38
CA ALA A 77 5.54 -14.80 -3.96
C ALA A 77 6.38 -15.63 -4.95
N GLY A 78 7.29 -16.45 -4.42
CA GLY A 78 8.26 -17.23 -5.19
C GLY A 78 9.51 -16.47 -5.64
N LYS A 79 9.67 -15.19 -5.27
CA LYS A 79 10.93 -14.45 -5.41
C LYS A 79 11.69 -14.44 -4.09
N SER A 80 13.02 -14.38 -4.18
CA SER A 80 13.90 -14.31 -3.01
C SER A 80 14.04 -12.88 -2.49
N THR A 81 14.49 -12.75 -1.24
CA THR A 81 14.97 -11.50 -0.63
C THR A 81 15.97 -10.76 -1.52
N GLU A 82 17.01 -11.42 -2.04
CA GLU A 82 18.04 -10.77 -2.84
C GLU A 82 17.49 -10.22 -4.16
N TRP A 83 16.55 -10.94 -4.79
CA TRP A 83 15.83 -10.44 -5.96
C TRP A 83 15.06 -9.17 -5.63
N PHE A 84 14.36 -9.14 -4.49
CA PHE A 84 13.60 -7.98 -4.06
C PHE A 84 14.50 -6.78 -3.77
N ILE A 85 15.59 -6.98 -3.02
CA ILE A 85 16.55 -5.92 -2.70
C ILE A 85 17.13 -5.34 -3.98
N THR A 86 17.59 -6.19 -4.92
CA THR A 86 18.13 -5.76 -6.22
C THR A 86 17.12 -4.96 -7.03
N MET A 87 15.87 -5.44 -7.10
CA MET A 87 14.81 -4.72 -7.80
C MET A 87 14.52 -3.37 -7.15
N PHE A 88 14.48 -3.33 -5.81
CA PHE A 88 14.15 -2.14 -5.04
C PHE A 88 15.23 -1.06 -5.15
N THR A 89 16.51 -1.41 -4.98
CA THR A 89 17.63 -0.45 -5.06
C THR A 89 17.86 0.06 -6.49
N ARG A 90 17.51 -0.74 -7.52
CA ARG A 90 17.50 -0.28 -8.91
C ARG A 90 16.38 0.74 -9.17
N ASP A 91 15.19 0.46 -8.66
CA ASP A 91 13.99 1.26 -8.97
C ASP A 91 13.84 2.50 -8.06
N PHE A 92 14.49 2.49 -6.89
CA PHE A 92 14.51 3.58 -5.92
C PHE A 92 15.95 3.90 -5.57
N VAL A 93 16.34 5.18 -5.65
CA VAL A 93 17.69 5.67 -5.30
C VAL A 93 17.95 5.45 -3.80
N CYS A 94 18.45 4.26 -3.46
CA CYS A 94 18.79 3.80 -2.11
C CYS A 94 19.68 2.55 -2.16
N THR A 95 20.23 2.18 -1.01
CA THR A 95 21.08 1.03 -0.75
C THR A 95 20.36 0.00 0.12
N ARG A 96 20.94 -1.19 0.29
CA ARG A 96 20.37 -2.26 1.13
C ARG A 96 20.34 -1.89 2.62
N ASP A 97 21.20 -0.98 3.06
CA ASP A 97 21.31 -0.55 4.45
C ASP A 97 20.41 0.66 4.77
N ASP A 98 19.86 1.31 3.76
CA ASP A 98 19.00 2.48 3.95
C ASP A 98 17.71 2.11 4.70
N MET A 99 17.34 3.00 5.63
CA MET A 99 16.11 2.87 6.40
C MET A 99 14.88 3.16 5.53
N VAL A 100 14.08 2.12 5.28
CA VAL A 100 12.80 2.20 4.55
C VAL A 100 11.63 2.22 5.52
N THR A 101 10.47 2.68 5.05
CA THR A 101 9.23 2.60 5.82
C THR A 101 8.43 1.40 5.34
N ARG A 102 8.27 0.39 6.20
CA ARG A 102 7.40 -0.75 6.00
C ARG A 102 6.00 -0.39 6.47
N VAL A 103 5.03 -0.48 5.57
CA VAL A 103 3.61 -0.21 5.83
C VAL A 103 2.84 -1.49 5.59
N GLU A 104 2.19 -1.97 6.64
CA GLU A 104 1.30 -3.11 6.60
C GLU A 104 -0.15 -2.65 6.63
N TRP A 105 -1.02 -3.33 5.90
CA TRP A 105 -2.42 -2.96 5.81
C TRP A 105 -3.37 -4.16 5.80
N ARG A 106 -4.65 -3.85 6.04
CA ARG A 106 -5.78 -4.72 5.74
C ARG A 106 -6.69 -4.08 4.70
N TYR A 107 -7.28 -4.90 3.85
CA TYR A 107 -8.24 -4.44 2.84
C TYR A 107 -9.57 -4.07 3.50
N LEU A 108 -10.10 -2.90 3.14
CA LEU A 108 -11.48 -2.50 3.43
C LEU A 108 -12.37 -2.68 2.21
N TRP A 109 -11.81 -2.46 1.02
CA TRP A 109 -12.49 -2.66 -0.24
C TRP A 109 -11.47 -2.93 -1.35
N ARG A 110 -11.87 -3.73 -2.34
CA ARG A 110 -11.08 -4.05 -3.53
C ARG A 110 -11.99 -3.97 -4.75
N SER A 111 -11.50 -3.41 -5.85
CA SER A 111 -12.25 -3.35 -7.10
C SER A 111 -12.43 -4.74 -7.74
N GLY A 112 -11.51 -5.67 -7.44
CA GLY A 112 -11.28 -6.85 -8.28
C GLY A 112 -10.95 -6.40 -9.71
N LYS A 113 -11.33 -7.22 -10.70
CA LYS A 113 -11.15 -6.90 -12.13
C LYS A 113 -12.05 -5.76 -12.65
N ARG A 114 -12.91 -5.16 -11.81
CA ARG A 114 -13.86 -4.10 -12.23
C ARG A 114 -13.19 -2.72 -12.17
N LYS A 115 -12.80 -2.19 -13.32
CA LYS A 115 -11.80 -1.12 -13.47
C LYS A 115 -12.11 0.28 -12.88
N TYR A 116 -13.30 0.59 -12.33
CA TYR A 116 -13.71 2.01 -12.17
C TYR A 116 -14.46 2.49 -10.90
N GLU A 117 -14.57 1.73 -9.81
CA GLU A 117 -15.44 2.13 -8.67
C GLU A 117 -14.75 2.83 -7.47
N ALA A 118 -13.42 2.84 -7.41
CA ALA A 118 -12.70 3.14 -6.17
C ALA A 118 -12.98 4.52 -5.55
N LYS A 119 -13.21 5.57 -6.35
CA LYS A 119 -13.48 6.92 -5.82
C LYS A 119 -14.88 7.04 -5.20
N ARG A 120 -15.91 6.42 -5.80
CA ARG A 120 -17.28 6.43 -5.24
C ARG A 120 -17.30 5.67 -3.92
N VAL A 121 -16.63 4.52 -3.88
CA VAL A 121 -16.52 3.72 -2.66
C VAL A 121 -15.69 4.44 -1.59
N ALA A 122 -14.58 5.08 -1.96
CA ALA A 122 -13.76 5.85 -1.01
C ALA A 122 -14.54 7.01 -0.38
N ARG A 123 -15.39 7.70 -1.14
CA ARG A 123 -16.27 8.75 -0.61
C ARG A 123 -17.25 8.17 0.41
N ARG A 124 -17.89 7.04 0.08
CA ARG A 124 -18.87 6.37 0.95
C ARG A 124 -18.23 5.83 2.24
N ILE A 125 -17.04 5.22 2.13
CA ILE A 125 -16.29 4.72 3.28
C ILE A 125 -15.75 5.87 4.13
N GLY A 126 -15.25 6.95 3.52
CA GLY A 126 -14.82 8.15 4.24
C GLY A 126 -15.95 8.77 5.05
N GLN A 127 -17.12 8.97 4.43
CA GLN A 127 -18.33 9.44 5.10
C GLN A 127 -18.75 8.53 6.26
N PHE A 128 -18.65 7.21 6.07
CA PHE A 128 -18.99 6.24 7.12
C PHE A 128 -18.07 6.36 8.35
N PHE A 129 -16.76 6.51 8.15
CA PHE A 129 -15.82 6.64 9.27
C PHE A 129 -15.85 8.03 9.93
N GLU A 130 -16.12 9.11 9.18
CA GLU A 130 -16.35 10.44 9.78
C GLU A 130 -17.59 10.44 10.66
N ALA A 131 -18.69 9.82 10.20
CA ALA A 131 -19.93 9.71 10.97
C ALA A 131 -19.77 8.83 12.23
N SER A 132 -19.03 7.71 12.15
CA SER A 132 -18.85 6.83 13.32
C SER A 132 -17.94 7.42 14.38
N THR A 133 -17.01 8.32 14.02
CA THR A 133 -16.11 8.98 14.98
C THR A 133 -16.85 10.04 15.79
N LEU A 134 -17.86 10.70 15.21
CA LEU A 134 -18.73 11.66 15.90
C LEU A 134 -19.69 10.98 16.89
N GLN A 135 -20.15 9.76 16.61
CA GLN A 135 -21.03 9.00 17.51
C GLN A 135 -20.33 8.38 18.73
N SER A 136 -19.00 8.19 18.71
CA SER A 136 -18.25 7.66 19.84
C SER A 136 -17.69 8.74 20.78
N MET A 137 -17.94 10.02 20.49
CA MET A 137 -17.52 11.17 21.31
C MET A 137 -18.72 11.92 21.93
N ALA A 138 -19.92 11.39 21.78
CA ALA A 138 -21.15 11.84 22.44
C ALA A 138 -21.59 10.77 23.45
#